data_AF-C5EYE3-F1
#
_entry.id   AF-C5EYE3-F1
#
_cell.length_a   1.000
_cell.length_b   1.000
_cell.length_c   1.000
_cell.angle_alpha   90.00
_cell.angle_beta   90.00
_cell.angle_gamma   90.00
#
_symmetry.space_group_name_H-M   'P 1'
#
loop_
_entity.id
_entity.type
_entity.pdbx_description
1 polymer ?
#
loop_
_entity_poly.entity_id
_entity_poly.type
_entity_poly.pdbx_seq_one_letter_code
_entity_poly.pdbx_strand_id
1 'polypeptide(L)'
;MQKLTTHILLVNNPIQEANEYYQRQNPQNCRIFCAEELSIEISREIIDESYIAADGEKIILIAANAFNIYAQNALLKILEEPPKQVYFILFAKMKSQLLPTIRSRMPIFNHTNKEKMPNFPLNVETLSLREIYPFLKDKAKDYISNATTLKTEIQSLYLDSINAGLQFNQEEMQMFEEALLWAGQHEKAYNIFCVLLLMISNKKRQKMQGNIQ
;
A
#
# COMPACT_ATOMS: atom_id res chain seq x y z
N MET A 1 -5.03 6.68 -31.02
CA MET A 1 -4.54 5.41 -30.44
C MET A 1 -3.26 5.71 -29.67
N GLN A 2 -3.26 5.51 -28.35
CA GLN A 2 -2.02 5.55 -27.56
C GLN A 2 -1.14 4.37 -27.99
N LYS A 3 0.13 4.62 -28.29
CA LYS A 3 1.09 3.59 -28.70
C LYS A 3 1.33 2.67 -27.50
N LEU A 4 1.08 1.36 -27.65
CA LEU A 4 1.46 0.37 -26.65
C LEU A 4 2.99 0.35 -26.53
N THR A 5 3.48 0.44 -25.31
CA THR A 5 4.92 0.45 -25.01
C THR A 5 5.19 -0.43 -23.81
N THR A 6 6.35 -1.09 -23.83
CA THR A 6 6.86 -1.83 -22.68
C THR A 6 7.34 -0.84 -21.62
N HIS A 7 6.81 -0.92 -20.40
CA HIS A 7 7.14 0.04 -19.33
C HIS A 7 6.88 -0.52 -17.92
N ILE A 8 7.42 0.18 -16.92
CA ILE A 8 7.20 -0.10 -15.50
C ILE A 8 6.25 0.96 -14.92
N LEU A 9 5.22 0.51 -14.21
CA LEU A 9 4.32 1.31 -13.40
C LEU A 9 4.64 1.11 -11.93
N LEU A 10 5.03 2.19 -11.24
CA LEU A 10 5.12 2.18 -9.80
C LEU A 10 3.77 2.56 -9.21
N VAL A 11 3.20 1.72 -8.37
CA VAL A 11 1.86 1.89 -7.81
C VAL A 11 1.81 1.44 -6.35
N ASN A 12 0.83 1.92 -5.58
CA ASN A 12 0.71 1.58 -4.16
C ASN A 12 0.35 0.10 -3.94
N ASN A 13 -0.50 -0.46 -4.81
CA ASN A 13 -0.93 -1.85 -4.79
C ASN A 13 -0.77 -2.49 -6.19
N PRO A 14 0.38 -3.13 -6.48
CA PRO A 14 0.68 -3.70 -7.80
C PRO A 14 -0.38 -4.67 -8.33
N ILE A 15 -0.82 -5.61 -7.49
CA ILE A 15 -1.74 -6.67 -7.90
C ILE A 15 -3.12 -6.08 -8.20
N GLN A 16 -3.63 -5.19 -7.34
CA GLN A 16 -4.94 -4.56 -7.55
C GLN A 16 -4.96 -3.74 -8.85
N GLU A 17 -3.96 -2.88 -9.05
CA GLU A 17 -3.86 -2.00 -10.22
C GLU A 17 -3.72 -2.78 -11.53
N ALA A 18 -2.96 -3.88 -11.52
CA ALA A 18 -2.86 -4.75 -12.69
C ALA A 18 -4.20 -5.41 -13.03
N ASN A 19 -4.96 -5.86 -12.03
CA ASN A 19 -6.31 -6.41 -12.24
C ASN A 19 -7.27 -5.36 -12.80
N GLU A 20 -7.26 -4.15 -12.25
CA GLU A 20 -8.07 -3.04 -12.80
C GLU A 20 -7.69 -2.69 -14.23
N TYR A 21 -6.38 -2.66 -14.53
CA TYR A 21 -5.87 -2.46 -15.89
C TYR A 21 -6.35 -3.57 -16.84
N TYR A 22 -6.26 -4.83 -16.40
CA TYR A 22 -6.71 -6.00 -17.16
C TYR A 22 -8.20 -5.90 -17.51
N GLN A 23 -9.06 -5.51 -16.57
CA GLN A 23 -10.51 -5.37 -16.81
C GLN A 23 -10.85 -4.23 -17.78
N ARG A 24 -10.02 -3.17 -17.82
CA ARG A 24 -10.22 -2.04 -18.74
C ARG A 24 -9.75 -2.36 -20.17
N GLN A 25 -8.79 -3.26 -20.32
CA GLN A 25 -8.27 -3.67 -21.62
C GLN A 25 -9.03 -4.89 -22.16
N ASN A 26 -9.32 -4.90 -23.46
CA ASN A 26 -10.05 -6.00 -24.10
C ASN A 26 -9.28 -7.34 -23.90
N PRO A 27 -9.87 -8.37 -23.28
CA PRO A 27 -9.12 -9.50 -22.73
C PRO A 27 -8.59 -10.51 -23.76
N GLN A 28 -8.89 -10.35 -25.06
CA GLN A 28 -8.49 -11.34 -26.08
C GLN A 28 -6.96 -11.48 -26.21
N ASN A 29 -6.21 -10.39 -26.11
CA ASN A 29 -4.74 -10.39 -26.24
C ASN A 29 -4.03 -9.85 -25.00
N CYS A 30 -4.72 -9.78 -23.86
CA CYS A 30 -4.12 -9.38 -22.60
C CYS A 30 -3.94 -10.62 -21.71
N ARG A 31 -2.78 -10.73 -21.06
CA ARG A 31 -2.47 -11.77 -20.08
C ARG A 31 -1.98 -11.11 -18.81
N ILE A 32 -2.37 -11.64 -17.67
CA ILE A 32 -2.00 -11.11 -16.36
C ILE A 32 -1.37 -12.20 -15.50
N PHE A 33 -0.24 -11.87 -14.89
CA PHE A 33 0.47 -12.69 -13.93
C PHE A 33 0.58 -11.91 -12.62
N CYS A 34 -0.08 -12.39 -11.57
CA CYS A 34 -0.07 -11.80 -10.24
C CYS A 34 0.52 -12.77 -9.23
N ALA A 35 1.44 -12.29 -8.39
CA ALA A 35 2.00 -13.10 -7.30
C ALA A 35 2.43 -12.24 -6.10
N GLU A 36 2.44 -12.82 -4.90
CA GLU A 36 3.02 -12.14 -3.73
C GLU A 36 4.54 -11.96 -3.91
N GLU A 37 5.23 -13.01 -4.34
CA GLU A 37 6.63 -12.97 -4.75
C GLU A 37 6.78 -13.52 -6.17
N LEU A 38 7.43 -12.77 -7.05
CA LEU A 38 7.74 -13.25 -8.40
C LEU A 38 8.86 -14.30 -8.33
N SER A 39 8.50 -15.56 -8.53
CA SER A 39 9.42 -16.69 -8.54
C SER A 39 9.97 -16.98 -9.95
N ILE A 40 10.97 -17.86 -10.01
CA ILE A 40 11.57 -18.27 -11.29
C ILE A 40 10.58 -19.11 -12.13
N GLU A 41 9.71 -19.88 -11.48
CA GLU A 41 8.66 -20.66 -12.13
C GLU A 41 7.67 -19.75 -12.87
N ILE A 42 7.16 -18.72 -12.19
CA ILE A 42 6.27 -17.72 -12.80
C ILE A 42 6.97 -16.99 -13.94
N SER A 43 8.26 -16.71 -13.79
CA SER A 43 9.05 -16.07 -14.87
C SER A 43 9.14 -16.94 -16.11
N ARG A 44 9.24 -18.26 -15.96
CA ARG A 44 9.22 -19.20 -17.10
C ARG A 44 7.86 -19.23 -17.77
N GLU A 45 6.77 -19.26 -17.00
CA GLU A 45 5.41 -19.19 -17.53
C GLU A 45 5.18 -17.91 -18.35
N ILE A 46 5.67 -16.77 -17.86
CA ILE A 46 5.63 -15.49 -18.58
C ILE A 46 6.40 -15.56 -19.90
N ILE A 47 7.59 -16.17 -19.89
CA ILE A 47 8.42 -16.32 -21.08
C ILE A 47 7.70 -17.19 -22.10
N ASP A 48 7.18 -18.34 -21.68
CA ASP A 48 6.46 -19.27 -22.56
C ASP A 48 5.21 -18.59 -23.15
N GLU A 49 4.44 -17.88 -22.32
CA GLU A 49 3.29 -17.10 -22.78
C GLU A 49 3.71 -16.02 -23.78
N SER A 50 4.87 -15.40 -23.64
CA SER A 50 5.34 -14.38 -24.60
C SER A 50 5.56 -14.91 -26.02
N TYR A 51 5.82 -16.20 -26.17
CA TYR A 51 6.00 -16.84 -27.48
C TYR A 51 4.70 -17.45 -28.05
N ILE A 52 3.63 -17.54 -27.26
CA ILE A 52 2.32 -17.99 -27.75
C ILE A 52 1.74 -16.93 -28.69
N ALA A 53 1.49 -17.33 -29.93
CA ALA A 53 0.92 -16.49 -30.97
C ALA A 53 -0.43 -15.90 -30.54
N ALA A 54 -0.64 -14.63 -30.91
CA ALA A 54 -1.88 -13.91 -30.71
C ALA A 54 -2.18 -13.08 -31.96
N ASP A 55 -3.46 -12.82 -32.22
CA ASP A 55 -3.88 -12.02 -33.37
C ASP A 55 -3.67 -10.53 -33.07
N GLY A 56 -2.51 -9.99 -33.43
CA GLY A 56 -2.19 -8.57 -33.28
C GLY A 56 -1.32 -8.26 -32.05
N GLU A 57 -1.56 -7.10 -31.42
CA GLU A 57 -0.78 -6.65 -30.26
C GLU A 57 -1.18 -7.43 -29.00
N LYS A 58 -0.19 -8.01 -28.32
CA LYS A 58 -0.32 -8.77 -27.08
C LYS A 58 0.29 -8.00 -25.91
N ILE A 59 -0.42 -7.95 -24.79
CA ILE A 59 0.03 -7.27 -23.58
C ILE A 59 0.18 -8.31 -22.47
N ILE A 60 1.35 -8.36 -21.85
CA ILE A 60 1.63 -9.18 -20.67
C ILE A 60 1.80 -8.25 -19.47
N LEU A 61 0.87 -8.35 -18.54
CA LEU A 61 0.88 -7.64 -17.26
C LEU A 61 1.58 -8.52 -16.22
N ILE A 62 2.61 -8.00 -15.57
CA ILE A 62 3.36 -8.70 -14.53
C ILE A 62 3.26 -7.85 -13.27
N ALA A 63 2.61 -8.38 -12.23
CA ALA A 63 2.40 -7.67 -10.97
C ALA A 63 2.84 -8.54 -9.79
N ALA A 64 3.75 -8.00 -8.97
CA ALA A 64 4.14 -8.67 -7.75
C ALA A 64 4.42 -7.71 -6.60
N ASN A 65 4.20 -8.18 -5.37
CA ASN A 65 4.53 -7.41 -4.16
C ASN A 65 6.02 -7.49 -3.82
N ALA A 66 6.71 -8.57 -4.21
CA ALA A 66 8.15 -8.76 -4.11
C ALA A 66 8.72 -9.40 -5.39
N PHE A 67 9.98 -9.11 -5.70
CA PHE A 67 10.64 -9.62 -6.91
C PHE A 67 11.94 -10.33 -6.57
N ASN A 68 11.97 -11.66 -6.76
CA ASN A 68 13.17 -12.43 -6.55
C ASN A 68 14.26 -12.09 -7.60
N ILE A 69 15.53 -12.03 -7.19
CA ILE A 69 16.65 -11.68 -8.10
C ILE A 69 16.76 -12.69 -9.26
N TYR A 70 16.60 -13.99 -8.98
CA TYR A 70 16.71 -15.03 -10.00
C TYR A 70 15.57 -14.95 -11.02
N ALA A 71 14.35 -14.65 -10.55
CA ALA A 71 13.18 -14.43 -11.39
C ALA A 71 13.38 -13.24 -12.34
N GLN A 72 13.84 -12.11 -11.78
CA GLN A 72 14.12 -10.90 -12.56
C GLN A 72 15.18 -11.12 -13.64
N ASN A 73 16.26 -11.85 -13.33
CA ASN A 73 17.29 -12.17 -14.30
C ASN A 73 16.78 -13.06 -15.45
N ALA A 74 15.86 -14.00 -15.17
CA ALA A 74 15.26 -14.84 -16.20
C ALA A 74 14.46 -14.02 -17.23
N LEU A 75 13.76 -12.97 -16.77
CA LEU A 75 12.97 -12.09 -17.64
C LEU A 75 13.81 -11.13 -18.49
N LEU A 76 15.10 -10.89 -18.17
CA LEU A 76 15.92 -9.88 -18.86
C LEU A 76 15.93 -10.06 -20.38
N LYS A 77 16.05 -11.30 -20.87
CA LYS A 77 16.15 -11.58 -22.30
C LYS A 77 14.91 -11.12 -23.07
N ILE A 78 13.72 -11.43 -22.55
CA ILE A 78 12.45 -11.06 -23.22
C ILE A 78 12.07 -9.58 -23.03
N LEU A 79 12.62 -8.92 -21.99
CA LEU A 79 12.45 -7.48 -21.79
C LEU A 79 13.38 -6.65 -22.68
N GLU A 80 14.57 -7.17 -23.01
CA GLU A 80 15.51 -6.56 -23.96
C GLU A 80 15.02 -6.67 -25.42
N GLU A 81 14.67 -7.89 -25.82
CA GLU A 81 14.26 -8.21 -27.18
C GLU A 81 12.88 -8.88 -27.14
N PRO A 82 11.80 -8.09 -26.94
CA PRO A 82 10.46 -8.64 -26.85
C PRO A 82 10.07 -9.30 -28.18
N PRO A 83 9.29 -10.41 -28.14
CA PRO A 83 8.71 -10.98 -29.35
C PRO A 83 7.86 -9.96 -30.12
N LYS A 84 7.70 -10.17 -31.43
CA LYS A 84 6.95 -9.24 -32.29
C LYS A 84 5.55 -9.00 -31.73
N GLN A 85 5.16 -7.72 -31.63
CA GLN A 85 3.85 -7.28 -31.15
C GLN A 85 3.54 -7.67 -29.70
N VAL A 86 4.54 -8.05 -28.90
CA VAL A 86 4.39 -8.32 -27.46
C VAL A 86 4.91 -7.14 -26.64
N TYR A 87 4.10 -6.69 -25.69
CA TYR A 87 4.40 -5.57 -24.80
C TYR A 87 4.30 -6.00 -23.35
N PHE A 88 5.27 -5.57 -22.52
CA PHE A 88 5.30 -5.92 -21.10
C PHE A 88 5.00 -4.70 -20.23
N ILE A 89 4.07 -4.85 -19.29
CA ILE A 89 3.79 -3.82 -18.29
C ILE A 89 4.05 -4.42 -16.91
N LEU A 90 5.07 -3.90 -16.23
CA LEU A 90 5.46 -4.35 -14.90
C LEU A 90 4.88 -3.41 -13.84
N PHE A 91 4.12 -3.96 -12.90
CA PHE A 91 3.58 -3.25 -11.74
C PHE A 91 4.43 -3.59 -10.53
N ALA A 92 5.04 -2.59 -9.91
CA ALA A 92 5.87 -2.76 -8.71
C ALA A 92 5.59 -1.65 -7.69
N LYS A 93 5.80 -1.92 -6.40
CA LYS A 93 5.55 -0.92 -5.35
C LYS A 93 6.63 0.14 -5.30
N MET A 94 7.89 -0.27 -5.47
CA MET A 94 9.05 0.61 -5.36
C MET A 94 10.13 0.26 -6.38
N LYS A 95 10.88 1.27 -6.84
CA LYS A 95 12.02 1.08 -7.75
C LYS A 95 13.11 0.18 -7.18
N SER A 96 13.29 0.16 -5.86
CA SER A 96 14.33 -0.64 -5.19
C SER A 96 14.09 -2.15 -5.28
N GLN A 97 12.86 -2.58 -5.56
CA GLN A 97 12.54 -4.00 -5.74
C GLN A 97 13.01 -4.53 -7.10
N LEU A 98 13.27 -3.62 -8.05
CA LEU A 98 13.69 -3.97 -9.40
C LEU A 98 15.20 -3.82 -9.57
N LEU A 99 15.81 -4.80 -10.23
CA LEU A 99 17.23 -4.78 -10.54
C LEU A 99 17.59 -3.57 -11.42
N PRO A 100 18.77 -2.96 -11.22
CA PRO A 100 19.25 -1.86 -12.07
C PRO A 100 19.21 -2.19 -13.57
N THR A 101 19.45 -3.46 -13.91
CA THR A 101 19.43 -3.97 -15.30
C THR A 101 18.04 -3.91 -15.93
N ILE A 102 16.97 -4.21 -15.19
CA ILE A 102 15.59 -4.04 -15.69
C ILE A 102 15.26 -2.56 -15.81
N ARG A 103 15.61 -1.77 -14.79
CA ARG A 103 15.31 -0.33 -14.72
C ARG A 103 15.97 0.48 -15.83
N SER A 104 17.11 0.04 -16.36
CA SER A 104 17.80 0.74 -17.45
C SER A 104 17.18 0.49 -18.83
N ARG A 105 16.38 -0.58 -18.98
CA ARG A 105 15.83 -1.04 -20.27
C ARG A 105 14.39 -0.62 -20.47
N MET A 106 13.68 -0.31 -19.40
CA MET A 106 12.27 0.03 -19.44
C MET A 106 12.03 1.43 -18.86
N PRO A 107 11.21 2.28 -19.52
CA PRO A 107 10.77 3.53 -18.93
C PRO A 107 9.95 3.26 -17.68
N ILE A 108 10.17 4.07 -16.63
CA ILE A 108 9.47 3.96 -15.35
C ILE A 108 8.55 5.16 -15.18
N PHE A 109 7.25 4.90 -15.04
CA PHE A 109 6.25 5.90 -14.71
C PHE A 109 5.82 5.74 -13.26
N ASN A 110 5.92 6.81 -12.50
CA ASN A 110 5.53 6.80 -11.10
C ASN A 110 4.07 7.23 -10.93
N HIS A 111 3.22 6.29 -10.55
CA HIS A 111 1.81 6.51 -10.20
C HIS A 111 1.55 6.20 -8.72
N THR A 112 2.60 6.06 -7.91
CA THR A 112 2.43 6.01 -6.46
C THR A 112 1.88 7.35 -6.03
N ASN A 113 0.61 7.38 -5.62
CA ASN A 113 0.15 8.49 -4.83
C ASN A 113 0.86 8.39 -3.48
N LYS A 114 1.52 9.47 -3.05
CA LYS A 114 1.63 9.71 -1.62
C LYS A 114 0.20 9.91 -1.14
N GLU A 115 -0.52 8.83 -0.90
CA GLU A 115 -1.78 8.92 -0.19
C GLU A 115 -1.44 9.67 1.08
N LYS A 116 -1.94 10.90 1.19
CA LYS A 116 -1.88 11.60 2.45
C LYS A 116 -2.57 10.68 3.42
N MET A 117 -1.88 10.32 4.49
CA MET A 117 -2.49 9.61 5.60
C MET A 117 -3.79 10.36 5.91
N PRO A 118 -4.96 9.68 5.90
CA PRO A 118 -6.21 10.36 6.16
C PRO A 118 -6.13 10.98 7.55
N ASN A 119 -6.85 12.08 7.77
CA ASN A 119 -6.96 12.62 9.12
C ASN A 119 -7.75 11.63 9.98
N PHE A 120 -7.41 11.56 11.26
CA PHE A 120 -8.20 10.84 12.23
C PHE A 120 -9.61 11.46 12.33
N PRO A 121 -10.68 10.67 12.51
CA PRO A 121 -12.04 11.19 12.53
C PRO A 121 -12.34 12.25 13.60
N LEU A 122 -11.55 12.29 14.68
CA LEU A 122 -11.67 13.30 15.74
C LEU A 122 -10.55 14.33 15.64
N ASN A 123 -10.88 15.60 15.84
CA ASN A 123 -9.88 16.67 15.89
C ASN A 123 -9.13 16.62 17.24
N VAL A 124 -7.82 16.35 17.18
CA VAL A 124 -6.97 16.26 18.38
C VAL A 124 -6.89 17.57 19.16
N GLU A 125 -6.94 18.72 18.49
CA GLU A 125 -6.85 20.03 19.14
C GLU A 125 -8.10 20.35 19.99
N THR A 126 -9.28 19.92 19.55
CA THR A 126 -10.56 20.14 20.26
C THR A 126 -11.02 18.93 21.07
N LEU A 127 -10.31 17.80 20.97
CA LEU A 127 -10.64 16.52 21.60
C LEU A 127 -11.11 16.63 23.05
N SER A 128 -12.28 16.07 23.32
CA SER A 128 -12.92 16.01 24.63
C SER A 128 -13.71 14.72 24.84
N LEU A 129 -14.05 14.39 26.08
CA LEU A 129 -14.86 13.21 26.40
C LEU A 129 -16.23 13.20 25.68
N ARG A 130 -16.76 14.40 25.36
CA ARG A 130 -18.03 14.55 24.62
C ARG A 130 -17.94 14.01 23.20
N GLU A 131 -16.77 14.09 22.56
CA GLU A 131 -16.51 13.57 21.22
C GLU A 131 -16.01 12.12 21.25
N ILE A 132 -15.20 11.77 22.26
CA ILE A 132 -14.64 10.42 22.42
C ILE A 132 -15.76 9.38 22.66
N TYR A 133 -16.74 9.68 23.52
CA TYR A 133 -17.76 8.69 23.89
C TYR A 133 -18.62 8.20 22.71
N PRO A 134 -19.20 9.09 21.86
CA PRO A 134 -19.89 8.66 20.65
C PRO A 134 -19.00 7.85 19.70
N PHE A 135 -17.77 8.31 19.47
CA PHE A 135 -16.82 7.63 18.59
C PHE A 135 -16.54 6.20 19.06
N LEU A 136 -16.25 6.01 20.35
CA LEU A 136 -16.02 4.67 20.91
C LEU A 136 -17.28 3.81 20.81
N LYS A 137 -18.46 4.37 21.10
CA LYS A 137 -19.73 3.64 20.98
C LYS A 137 -19.97 3.13 19.56
N ASP A 138 -19.59 3.90 18.55
CA ASP A 138 -19.69 3.49 17.15
C ASP A 138 -18.66 2.41 16.81
N LYS A 139 -17.40 2.56 17.27
CA LYS A 139 -16.36 1.52 17.12
C LYS A 139 -16.69 0.21 17.82
N ALA A 140 -17.49 0.22 18.88
CA ALA A 140 -17.96 -1.01 19.54
C ALA A 140 -18.98 -1.81 18.70
N LYS A 141 -19.67 -1.14 17.76
CA LYS A 141 -20.65 -1.75 16.85
C LYS A 141 -20.04 -2.12 15.50
N ASP A 142 -18.83 -1.66 15.23
CA ASP A 142 -18.14 -1.89 13.97
C ASP A 142 -17.48 -3.28 13.98
N TYR A 143 -18.22 -4.26 13.48
CA TYR A 143 -17.74 -5.64 13.31
C TYR A 143 -16.95 -5.85 12.00
N ILE A 144 -16.87 -4.84 11.13
CA ILE A 144 -16.43 -4.97 9.73
C ILE A 144 -15.05 -4.39 9.49
N SER A 145 -14.58 -3.47 10.35
CA SER A 145 -13.23 -2.89 10.23
C SER A 145 -12.15 -3.97 10.18
N ASN A 146 -11.47 -4.07 9.03
CA ASN A 146 -10.35 -4.99 8.84
C ASN A 146 -9.05 -4.43 9.46
N ALA A 147 -8.07 -5.30 9.68
CA ALA A 147 -6.80 -4.96 10.32
C ALA A 147 -6.06 -3.80 9.62
N THR A 148 -6.19 -3.68 8.29
CA THR A 148 -5.56 -2.61 7.51
C THR A 148 -6.17 -1.26 7.86
N THR A 149 -7.51 -1.15 7.85
CA THR A 149 -8.22 0.09 8.22
C THR A 149 -7.89 0.53 9.64
N LEU A 150 -7.88 -0.40 10.60
CA LEU A 150 -7.58 -0.09 11.99
C LEU A 150 -6.14 0.42 12.16
N LYS A 151 -5.16 -0.19 11.49
CA LYS A 151 -3.77 0.29 11.49
C LYS A 151 -3.66 1.70 10.91
N THR A 152 -4.35 1.98 9.80
CA THR A 152 -4.37 3.31 9.21
C THR A 152 -4.94 4.35 10.17
N GLU A 153 -6.04 4.05 10.87
CA GLU A 153 -6.63 4.97 11.86
C GLU A 153 -5.71 5.23 13.05
N ILE A 154 -5.03 4.20 13.57
CA ILE A 154 -4.04 4.35 14.66
C ILE A 154 -2.88 5.26 14.21
N GLN A 155 -2.36 5.04 13.01
CA GLN A 155 -1.30 5.88 12.45
C GLN A 155 -1.75 7.33 12.23
N SER A 156 -2.98 7.50 11.75
CA SER A 156 -3.60 8.82 11.53
C SER A 156 -3.72 9.58 12.86
N LEU A 157 -4.19 8.91 13.91
CA LEU A 157 -4.29 9.48 15.26
C LEU A 157 -2.92 9.92 15.80
N TYR A 158 -1.90 9.09 15.62
CA TYR A 158 -0.53 9.41 16.02
C TYR A 158 -0.03 10.66 15.29
N LEU A 159 -0.16 10.68 13.96
CA LEU A 159 0.31 11.79 13.13
C LEU A 159 -0.42 13.10 13.44
N ASP A 160 -1.74 13.06 13.56
CA ASP A 160 -2.55 14.23 13.93
C ASP A 160 -2.18 14.76 15.32
N SER A 161 -1.81 13.89 16.24
CA SER A 161 -1.34 14.28 17.57
C SER A 161 0.00 15.01 17.53
N ILE A 162 0.95 14.52 16.73
CA ILE A 162 2.23 15.20 16.51
C ILE A 162 2.02 16.54 15.81
N ASN A 163 1.13 16.60 14.81
CA ASN A 163 0.80 17.83 14.09
C ASN A 163 0.12 18.87 15.01
N ALA A 164 -0.70 18.43 15.97
CA ALA A 164 -1.23 19.26 17.04
C ALA A 164 -0.16 19.67 18.09
N GLY A 165 1.10 19.27 17.88
CA GLY A 165 2.25 19.57 18.71
C GLY A 165 2.24 18.85 20.05
N LEU A 166 1.65 17.66 20.14
CA LEU A 166 1.80 16.78 21.31
C LEU A 166 3.14 16.05 21.21
N GLN A 167 3.76 15.80 22.38
CA GLN A 167 4.97 15.00 22.48
C GLN A 167 4.69 13.75 23.31
N PHE A 168 5.23 12.63 22.85
CA PHE A 168 5.08 11.32 23.49
C PHE A 168 6.42 10.84 24.03
N ASN A 169 6.42 10.29 25.24
CA ASN A 169 7.57 9.62 25.82
C ASN A 169 7.69 8.18 25.27
N GLN A 170 8.69 7.43 25.75
CA GLN A 170 8.93 6.06 25.28
C GLN A 170 7.77 5.10 25.58
N GLU A 171 7.19 5.17 26.77
CA GLU A 171 6.05 4.31 27.16
C GLU A 171 4.82 4.59 26.29
N GLU A 172 4.52 5.86 26.02
CA GLU A 172 3.39 6.28 25.19
C GLU A 172 3.61 5.92 23.71
N MET A 173 4.85 6.00 23.23
CA MET A 173 5.20 5.53 21.89
C MET A 173 5.04 4.01 21.79
N GLN A 174 5.46 3.27 22.81
CA GLN A 174 5.27 1.82 22.90
C GLN A 174 3.78 1.45 22.87
N MET A 175 2.90 2.23 23.52
CA MET A 175 1.45 2.00 23.45
C MET A 175 0.90 2.09 22.01
N PHE A 176 1.41 3.00 21.17
CA PHE A 176 1.04 3.05 19.75
C PHE A 176 1.57 1.83 18.97
N GLU A 177 2.79 1.39 19.27
CA GLU A 177 3.37 0.19 18.64
C GLU A 177 2.58 -1.08 19.00
N GLU A 178 2.24 -1.25 20.27
CA GLU A 178 1.40 -2.34 20.76
C GLU A 178 0.01 -2.32 20.13
N ALA A 179 -0.61 -1.13 20.02
CA ALA A 179 -1.88 -0.95 19.33
C ALA A 179 -1.83 -1.41 17.86
N LEU A 180 -0.74 -1.12 17.14
CA LEU A 180 -0.55 -1.57 15.75
C LEU A 180 -0.37 -3.08 15.64
N LEU A 181 0.29 -3.70 16.63
CA LEU A 181 0.43 -5.16 16.71
C LEU A 181 -0.93 -5.83 16.96
N TRP A 182 -1.66 -5.34 17.96
CA TRP A 182 -2.99 -5.85 18.34
C TRP A 182 -4.03 -5.69 17.24
N ALA A 183 -3.96 -4.60 16.46
CA ALA A 183 -4.80 -4.42 15.27
C ALA A 183 -4.64 -5.56 14.25
N GLY A 184 -3.49 -6.22 14.21
CA GLY A 184 -3.24 -7.41 13.39
C GLY A 184 -3.73 -8.73 13.99
N GLN A 185 -4.11 -8.75 15.27
CA GLN A 185 -4.44 -9.96 16.04
C GLN A 185 -5.94 -10.07 16.40
N HIS A 186 -6.82 -9.35 15.69
CA HIS A 186 -8.27 -9.30 15.93
C HIS A 186 -8.71 -8.71 17.28
N GLU A 187 -7.90 -7.82 17.87
CA GLU A 187 -8.36 -7.02 19.02
C GLU A 187 -9.48 -6.05 18.65
N LYS A 188 -10.34 -5.74 19.62
CA LYS A 188 -11.49 -4.85 19.39
C LYS A 188 -11.02 -3.41 19.27
N ALA A 189 -11.36 -2.74 18.15
CA ALA A 189 -11.05 -1.34 17.90
C ALA A 189 -11.45 -0.42 19.07
N TYR A 190 -12.58 -0.71 19.73
CA TYR A 190 -13.02 -0.02 20.93
C TYR A 190 -11.95 0.03 22.03
N ASN A 191 -11.33 -1.11 22.35
CA ASN A 191 -10.35 -1.21 23.43
C ASN A 191 -9.11 -0.38 23.12
N ILE A 192 -8.59 -0.55 21.91
CA ILE A 192 -7.40 0.17 21.42
C ILE A 192 -7.63 1.69 21.49
N PHE A 193 -8.71 2.18 20.87
CA PHE A 193 -8.97 3.62 20.83
C PHE A 193 -9.36 4.19 22.19
N CYS A 194 -9.99 3.41 23.07
CA CYS A 194 -10.29 3.86 24.42
C CYS A 194 -8.99 4.27 25.15
N VAL A 195 -7.99 3.41 25.11
CA VAL A 195 -6.68 3.67 25.75
C VAL A 195 -5.97 4.85 25.09
N LEU A 196 -5.83 4.84 23.76
CA LEU A 196 -5.09 5.88 23.04
C LEU A 196 -5.75 7.27 23.19
N LEU A 197 -7.08 7.37 23.06
CA LEU A 197 -7.79 8.65 23.13
C LEU A 197 -7.78 9.24 24.56
N LEU A 198 -7.85 8.40 25.59
CA LEU A 198 -7.72 8.86 26.98
C LEU A 198 -6.32 9.38 27.27
N MET A 199 -5.28 8.69 26.80
CA MET A 199 -3.89 9.14 26.91
C MET A 199 -3.69 10.50 26.20
N ILE A 200 -4.15 10.64 24.96
CA ILE A 200 -4.05 11.88 24.18
C ILE A 200 -4.84 13.02 24.86
N SER A 201 -6.05 12.74 25.36
CA SER A 201 -6.84 13.73 26.09
C SER A 201 -6.11 14.23 27.35
N ASN A 202 -5.37 13.36 28.04
CA ASN A 202 -4.56 13.76 29.19
C ASN A 202 -3.35 14.61 28.77
N LYS A 203 -2.66 14.23 27.69
CA LYS A 203 -1.54 15.01 27.14
C LYS A 203 -1.94 16.42 26.73
N LYS A 204 -3.06 16.55 26.04
CA LYS A 204 -3.61 17.84 25.65
C LYS A 204 -3.84 18.74 26.87
N ARG A 205 -4.42 18.18 27.95
CA ARG A 205 -4.63 18.92 29.20
C ARG A 205 -3.31 19.37 29.84
N GLN A 206 -2.30 18.51 29.87
CA GLN A 206 -0.96 18.84 30.40
C GLN A 206 -0.30 19.96 29.59
N LYS A 207 -0.38 19.90 28.25
CA LYS A 207 0.13 20.95 27.36
C LYS A 207 -0.56 22.30 27.60
N MET A 208 -1.89 22.31 27.76
CA MET A 208 -2.64 23.53 28.08
C MET A 208 -2.24 24.13 29.43
N GLN A 209 -1.91 23.30 30.43
CA GLN A 209 -1.49 23.76 31.76
C GLN A 209 -0.03 24.26 31.77
N GLY A 210 0.86 23.65 30.98
CA GLY A 210 2.26 24.06 30.86
C GLY A 210 2.49 25.37 30.10
N ASN A 211 1.53 25.82 29.28
CA ASN A 211 1.61 27.08 28.54
C ASN A 211 1.15 28.32 29.34
N ILE A 212 0.76 28.17 30.59
CA ILE A 212 0.24 29.26 31.46
C ILE A 212 1.31 29.72 32.49
N GLN A 213 2.54 29.21 32.41
CA GLN A 213 3.68 29.62 33.25
C GLN A 213 4.76 30.36 32.46
#